data_AF-A0A355VCY8-F1
#
_entry.id   AF-A0A355VCY8-F1
#
_cell.length_a   1.000
_cell.length_b   1.000
_cell.length_c   1.000
_cell.angle_alpha   90.00
_cell.angle_beta   90.00
_cell.angle_gamma   90.00
#
_symmetry.space_group_name_H-M   'P 1'
#
loop_
_entity.id
_entity.type
_entity.pdbx_description
1 polymer ?
#
loop_
_entity_poly.entity_id
_entity_poly.type
_entity_poly.pdbx_seq_one_letter_code
_entity_poly.pdbx_strand_id
1 'polypeptide(L)'
;MTMNITINQDGVEQIALGSYTRQAYLNYSMYVINDRALPHIGDGLKPVQRRIIYAMSELGLKASAKFKKSARTIGDVIGKFHPHGDSACYEAMVLMAQPFSYRYPLVDGQGNWGSPDDPKSFAAMRYTESRLQKYAELLLSELGQGTVEWKPNFDGTLDEPAMLPARVPNVLLNGGSGIAVGMATDIPPHNLREVVSACIRLLDEPKAGLNELMEHVKGPDFPTEAEIVTPAEDLRTLYETGRGSLKARAVYRVEDGDVVITALPYQVSGAKVLEQIAAQMQKKKLPMVVDLRDESDHENPTRIVIVPRSNRVNADELMLHLFATTDLEKSYRVNFNMIGTDGKPQVKDLRTVLSEWLVFRTETVRRRLQYRLQKVLDRLHILEGLLTAFLNIDEVIHIIRTEDKPKPVLMERFALTDTQAEAILELKLRHLAKLEEMKIRGEQDELA
;
A
#
# COMPACT_ATOMS: atom_id res chain seq x y z
N MET A 1 31.38 10.59 -7.21
CA MET A 1 32.49 10.83 -8.16
C MET A 1 32.56 12.33 -8.37
N THR A 2 33.71 12.94 -8.09
CA THR A 2 33.97 14.35 -8.38
C THR A 2 33.98 14.54 -9.91
N MET A 3 33.19 15.49 -10.41
CA MET A 3 33.25 15.85 -11.83
C MET A 3 34.60 16.52 -12.10
N ASN A 4 35.40 15.96 -13.00
CA ASN A 4 36.62 16.61 -13.47
C ASN A 4 36.23 17.78 -14.39
N ILE A 5 35.97 18.93 -13.76
CA ILE A 5 35.76 20.20 -14.43
C ILE A 5 37.15 20.72 -14.82
N THR A 6 37.35 20.96 -16.10
CA THR A 6 38.58 21.57 -16.63
C THR A 6 38.26 22.98 -17.09
N ILE A 7 39.09 23.96 -16.73
CA ILE A 7 38.92 25.35 -17.18
C ILE A 7 39.72 25.53 -18.47
N ASN A 8 39.07 26.01 -19.54
CA ASN A 8 39.76 26.30 -20.79
C ASN A 8 40.59 27.61 -20.70
N GLN A 9 41.34 27.94 -21.74
CA GLN A 9 42.18 29.15 -21.76
C GLN A 9 41.38 30.47 -21.63
N ASP A 10 40.08 30.44 -21.96
CA ASP A 10 39.16 31.58 -21.84
C ASP A 10 38.46 31.67 -20.47
N GLY A 11 38.81 30.81 -19.52
CA GLY A 11 38.20 30.78 -18.18
C GLY A 11 36.83 30.08 -18.12
N VAL A 12 36.42 29.38 -19.19
CA VAL A 12 35.14 28.65 -19.26
C VAL A 12 35.32 27.24 -18.69
N GLU A 13 34.45 26.88 -17.76
CA GLU A 13 34.35 25.51 -17.23
C GLU A 13 33.87 24.54 -18.31
N GLN A 14 34.63 23.47 -18.52
CA GLN A 14 34.32 22.40 -19.46
C GLN A 14 34.18 21.07 -18.73
N ILE A 15 33.24 20.27 -19.20
CA ILE A 15 33.04 18.89 -18.77
C ILE A 15 33.04 17.97 -19.98
N ALA A 16 33.71 16.82 -19.87
CA ALA A 16 33.67 15.81 -20.91
C ALA A 16 32.23 15.28 -21.09
N LEU A 17 31.72 15.32 -22.32
CA LEU A 17 30.35 14.87 -22.64
C LEU A 17 30.08 13.44 -22.16
N GLY A 18 31.05 12.53 -22.30
CA GLY A 18 30.92 11.15 -21.82
C GLY A 18 30.78 11.05 -20.30
N SER A 19 31.46 11.91 -19.53
CA SER A 19 31.33 11.96 -18.07
C SER A 19 30.01 12.58 -17.65
N TYR A 20 29.60 13.67 -18.30
CA TYR A 20 28.33 14.34 -18.04
C TYR A 20 27.14 13.41 -18.32
N THR A 21 27.08 12.81 -19.51
CA THR A 21 25.98 11.93 -19.92
C THR A 21 25.88 10.70 -19.03
N ARG A 22 27.00 10.08 -18.65
CA ARG A 22 27.02 8.96 -17.69
C ARG A 22 26.42 9.35 -16.34
N GLN A 23 26.83 10.48 -15.76
CA GLN A 23 26.34 10.91 -14.44
C GLN A 23 24.87 11.35 -14.49
N ALA A 24 24.49 12.14 -15.50
CA ALA A 24 23.12 12.60 -15.68
C ALA A 24 22.17 11.41 -15.89
N TYR A 25 22.54 10.45 -16.74
CA TYR A 25 21.73 9.26 -16.98
C TYR A 25 21.67 8.35 -15.75
N LEU A 26 22.75 8.20 -14.98
CA LEU A 26 22.75 7.44 -13.73
C LEU A 26 21.84 8.06 -12.68
N ASN A 27 21.89 9.38 -12.50
CA ASN A 27 21.03 10.09 -11.55
C ASN A 27 19.55 9.93 -11.90
N TYR A 28 19.21 10.13 -13.18
CA TYR A 28 17.84 9.91 -13.67
C TYR A 28 17.41 8.46 -13.50
N SER A 29 18.27 7.49 -13.82
CA SER A 29 17.97 6.06 -13.69
C SER A 29 17.68 5.69 -12.24
N MET A 30 18.56 6.09 -11.30
CA MET A 30 18.37 5.82 -9.87
C MET A 30 17.10 6.48 -9.33
N TYR A 31 16.81 7.71 -9.73
CA TYR A 31 15.58 8.40 -9.36
C TYR A 31 14.33 7.67 -9.88
N VAL A 32 14.30 7.23 -11.14
CA VAL A 32 13.14 6.49 -11.68
C VAL A 32 12.97 5.13 -11.00
N ILE A 33 14.08 4.45 -10.69
CA ILE A 33 14.06 3.16 -10.00
C ILE A 33 13.50 3.31 -8.57
N ASN A 34 14.11 4.19 -7.78
CA ASN A 34 13.80 4.31 -6.35
C ASN A 34 12.54 5.13 -6.08
N ASP A 35 12.29 6.19 -6.86
CA ASP A 35 11.24 7.15 -6.55
C ASP A 35 9.94 6.98 -7.38
N ARG A 36 9.92 6.06 -8.35
CA ARG A 36 8.75 5.91 -9.25
C ARG A 36 8.31 4.47 -9.52
N ALA A 37 9.21 3.62 -10.00
CA ALA A 37 8.80 2.39 -10.68
C ALA A 37 8.59 1.21 -9.73
N LEU A 38 9.47 1.05 -8.74
CA LEU A 38 9.48 -0.11 -7.86
C LEU A 38 8.79 0.20 -6.52
N PRO A 39 7.90 -0.69 -6.03
CA PRO A 39 7.39 -0.57 -4.67
C PRO A 39 8.46 -0.96 -3.64
N HIS A 40 8.30 -0.45 -2.42
CA HIS A 40 9.13 -0.88 -1.29
C HIS A 40 8.56 -2.14 -0.63
N ILE A 41 9.39 -3.09 -0.23
CA ILE A 41 8.94 -4.36 0.36
C ILE A 41 8.11 -4.18 1.64
N GLY A 42 8.47 -3.19 2.47
CA GLY A 42 7.82 -2.93 3.76
C GLY A 42 6.32 -2.62 3.65
N ASP A 43 5.95 -1.65 2.82
CA ASP A 43 4.55 -1.21 2.66
C ASP A 43 3.90 -1.56 1.31
N GLY A 44 4.68 -2.06 0.35
CA GLY A 44 4.21 -2.38 -0.99
C GLY A 44 3.81 -1.17 -1.83
N LEU A 45 4.22 0.05 -1.43
CA LEU A 45 3.82 1.27 -2.11
C LEU A 45 5.00 1.91 -2.86
N LYS A 46 4.66 2.52 -4.00
CA LYS A 46 5.50 3.52 -4.65
C LYS A 46 5.37 4.86 -3.92
N PRO A 47 6.33 5.78 -4.05
CA PRO A 47 6.28 7.06 -3.33
C PRO A 47 5.02 7.90 -3.62
N VAL A 48 4.54 7.95 -4.86
CA VAL A 48 3.29 8.66 -5.19
C VAL A 48 2.10 8.09 -4.43
N GLN A 49 1.99 6.76 -4.35
CA GLN A 49 0.92 6.07 -3.63
C GLN A 49 1.03 6.32 -2.13
N ARG A 50 2.23 6.19 -1.55
CA ARG A 50 2.51 6.48 -0.14
C ARG A 50 2.10 7.91 0.24
N ARG A 51 2.48 8.88 -0.58
CA ARG A 51 2.17 10.31 -0.37
C ARG A 51 0.67 10.58 -0.48
N ILE A 52 -0.05 9.95 -1.41
CA ILE A 52 -1.52 10.04 -1.48
C ILE A 52 -2.17 9.53 -0.20
N ILE A 53 -1.82 8.31 0.24
CA ILE A 53 -2.41 7.70 1.44
C ILE A 53 -2.07 8.51 2.70
N TYR A 54 -0.83 8.98 2.82
CA TYR A 54 -0.41 9.83 3.95
C TYR A 54 -1.15 11.18 3.95
N ALA A 55 -1.21 11.89 2.82
CA ALA A 55 -1.92 13.16 2.72
C ALA A 55 -3.43 13.01 3.03
N MET A 56 -4.06 11.91 2.61
CA MET A 56 -5.44 11.60 2.97
C MET A 56 -5.61 11.41 4.49
N SER A 57 -4.64 10.76 5.15
CA SER A 57 -4.61 10.59 6.61
C SER A 57 -4.54 11.96 7.32
N GLU A 58 -3.63 12.83 6.89
CA GLU A 58 -3.47 14.19 7.42
C GLU A 58 -4.72 15.05 7.22
N LEU A 59 -5.45 14.86 6.11
CA LEU A 59 -6.73 15.52 5.84
C LEU A 59 -7.90 14.96 6.67
N GLY A 60 -7.65 13.95 7.52
CA GLY A 60 -8.66 13.30 8.35
C GLY A 60 -9.64 12.43 7.56
N LEU A 61 -9.27 11.98 6.36
CA LEU A 61 -10.13 11.20 5.46
C LEU A 61 -10.18 9.71 5.82
N LYS A 62 -10.43 9.40 7.10
CA LYS A 62 -10.61 8.02 7.59
C LYS A 62 -11.81 7.36 6.91
N ALA A 63 -11.91 6.04 6.99
CA ALA A 63 -13.04 5.29 6.41
C ALA A 63 -14.41 5.72 6.99
N SER A 64 -14.46 6.18 8.24
CA SER A 64 -15.67 6.71 8.87
C SER A 64 -15.99 8.17 8.50
N ALA A 65 -15.07 8.87 7.85
CA ALA A 65 -15.24 10.27 7.49
C ALA A 65 -16.18 10.44 6.28
N LYS A 66 -16.70 11.65 6.12
CA LYS A 66 -17.39 12.07 4.90
C LYS A 66 -16.39 12.15 3.74
N PHE A 67 -16.86 11.85 2.54
CA PHE A 67 -16.08 12.03 1.32
C PHE A 67 -15.72 13.51 1.12
N LYS A 68 -14.56 13.77 0.52
CA LYS A 68 -14.15 15.11 0.05
C LYS A 68 -13.75 15.02 -1.41
N LYS A 69 -13.90 16.13 -2.15
CA LYS A 69 -13.48 16.21 -3.55
C LYS A 69 -12.02 15.78 -3.73
N SER A 70 -11.77 14.90 -4.69
CA SER A 70 -10.43 14.35 -4.96
C SER A 70 -9.43 15.45 -5.29
N ALA A 71 -9.87 16.54 -5.95
CA ALA A 71 -9.04 17.71 -6.23
C ALA A 71 -8.38 18.31 -4.98
N ARG A 72 -9.04 18.27 -3.81
CA ARG A 72 -8.46 18.75 -2.55
C ARG A 72 -7.29 17.86 -2.11
N THR A 73 -7.48 16.55 -2.14
CA THR A 73 -6.44 15.58 -1.80
C THR A 73 -5.24 15.73 -2.74
N ILE A 74 -5.49 15.78 -4.05
CA ILE A 74 -4.43 15.89 -5.06
C ILE A 74 -3.66 17.22 -4.92
N GLY A 75 -4.36 18.32 -4.65
CA GLY A 75 -3.73 19.61 -4.35
C GLY A 75 -2.78 19.55 -3.15
N ASP A 76 -3.21 18.95 -2.04
CA ASP A 76 -2.38 18.76 -0.85
C ASP A 76 -1.18 17.85 -1.13
N VAL A 77 -1.36 16.76 -1.89
CA VAL A 77 -0.27 15.84 -2.24
C VAL A 77 0.82 16.56 -3.02
N ILE A 78 0.45 17.34 -4.04
CA ILE A 78 1.43 18.02 -4.90
C ILE A 78 2.07 19.19 -4.17
N GLY A 79 1.26 19.97 -3.44
CA GLY A 79 1.73 21.14 -2.71
C GLY A 79 2.66 20.79 -1.54
N LYS A 80 2.50 19.61 -0.93
CA LYS A 80 3.28 19.22 0.26
C LYS A 80 4.35 18.18 -0.01
N PHE A 81 4.11 17.18 -0.87
CA PHE A 81 4.95 15.98 -0.90
C PHE A 81 5.41 15.55 -2.30
N HIS A 82 4.63 15.77 -3.35
CA HIS A 82 4.87 15.18 -4.67
C HIS A 82 4.98 16.25 -5.77
N PRO A 83 6.18 16.80 -6.03
CA PRO A 83 6.39 17.91 -6.97
C PRO A 83 6.35 17.45 -8.44
N HIS A 84 5.25 16.82 -8.84
CA HIS A 84 4.99 16.31 -10.19
C HIS A 84 3.55 16.62 -10.61
N GLY A 85 3.22 16.29 -11.86
CA GLY A 85 1.92 16.60 -12.46
C GLY A 85 0.74 16.00 -11.71
N ASP A 86 -0.34 16.78 -11.63
CA ASP A 86 -1.60 16.42 -11.00
C ASP A 86 -2.30 15.22 -11.65
N SER A 87 -2.23 15.14 -12.97
CA SER A 87 -2.88 14.09 -13.75
C SER A 87 -2.32 12.71 -13.39
N ALA A 88 -0.99 12.56 -13.32
CA ALA A 88 -0.35 11.30 -12.95
C ALA A 88 -0.61 10.93 -11.47
N CYS A 89 -0.68 11.92 -10.58
CA CYS A 89 -1.03 11.70 -9.18
C CYS A 89 -2.48 11.22 -9.04
N TYR A 90 -3.42 11.84 -9.76
CA TYR A 90 -4.82 11.45 -9.75
C TYR A 90 -5.05 10.09 -10.40
N GLU A 91 -4.38 9.77 -11.50
CA GLU A 91 -4.41 8.44 -12.12
C GLU A 91 -3.97 7.34 -11.14
N ALA A 92 -2.91 7.59 -10.36
CA ALA A 92 -2.48 6.65 -9.31
C ALA A 92 -3.55 6.49 -8.21
N MET A 93 -4.22 7.58 -7.84
CA MET A 93 -5.33 7.56 -6.89
C MET A 93 -6.53 6.77 -7.41
N VAL A 94 -6.90 6.96 -8.68
CA VAL A 94 -7.99 6.24 -9.33
C VAL A 94 -7.71 4.74 -9.35
N LEU A 95 -6.49 4.34 -9.70
CA LEU A 95 -6.11 2.93 -9.70
C LEU A 95 -6.27 2.29 -8.31
N MET A 96 -5.88 3.00 -7.24
CA MET A 96 -6.03 2.54 -5.86
C MET A 96 -7.48 2.51 -5.35
N ALA A 97 -8.42 3.12 -6.10
CA ALA A 97 -9.86 3.13 -5.78
C ALA A 97 -10.66 2.09 -6.57
N GLN A 98 -10.16 1.65 -7.72
CA GLN A 98 -10.85 0.74 -8.61
C GLN A 98 -10.83 -0.71 -8.07
N PRO A 99 -11.98 -1.31 -7.74
CA PRO A 99 -12.04 -2.66 -7.17
C PRO A 99 -11.66 -3.76 -8.18
N PHE A 100 -11.75 -3.48 -9.48
CA PHE A 100 -11.32 -4.37 -10.56
C PHE A 100 -9.83 -4.20 -10.93
N SER A 101 -9.14 -3.22 -10.33
CA SER A 101 -7.70 -2.96 -10.54
C SER A 101 -6.89 -3.32 -9.30
N TYR A 102 -7.36 -2.95 -8.11
CA TYR A 102 -6.74 -3.29 -6.84
C TYR A 102 -7.52 -4.42 -6.15
N ARG A 103 -6.81 -5.46 -5.72
CA ARG A 103 -7.43 -6.58 -4.99
C ARG A 103 -8.00 -6.16 -3.63
N TYR A 104 -7.29 -5.24 -2.97
CA TYR A 104 -7.68 -4.59 -1.72
C TYR A 104 -7.54 -3.07 -1.88
N PRO A 105 -8.56 -2.38 -2.43
CA PRO A 105 -8.52 -0.95 -2.65
C PRO A 105 -8.17 -0.17 -1.38
N LEU A 106 -7.33 0.86 -1.54
CA LEU A 106 -6.89 1.74 -0.45
C LEU A 106 -7.75 3.00 -0.36
N VAL A 107 -8.39 3.37 -1.47
CA VAL A 107 -9.25 4.55 -1.59
C VAL A 107 -10.68 4.10 -1.84
N ASP A 108 -11.62 4.74 -1.14
CA ASP A 108 -13.05 4.59 -1.35
C ASP A 108 -13.52 5.84 -2.12
N GLY A 109 -14.22 5.62 -3.23
CA GLY A 109 -14.56 6.66 -4.19
C GLY A 109 -16.07 6.77 -4.41
N GLN A 110 -16.58 8.00 -4.44
CA GLN A 110 -17.92 8.33 -4.94
C GLN A 110 -17.84 9.09 -6.27
N GLY A 111 -18.80 8.81 -7.16
CA GLY A 111 -18.81 9.28 -8.55
C GLY A 111 -18.32 8.22 -9.54
N ASN A 112 -18.04 8.61 -10.78
CA ASN A 112 -17.50 7.69 -11.79
C ASN A 112 -15.98 7.52 -11.63
N TRP A 113 -15.55 6.34 -11.19
CA TRP A 113 -14.12 5.96 -11.05
C TRP A 113 -13.65 5.00 -12.15
N GLY A 114 -14.38 4.90 -13.26
CA GLY A 114 -14.11 3.98 -14.37
C GLY A 114 -14.84 2.65 -14.20
N SER A 115 -14.76 1.81 -15.23
CA SER A 115 -15.34 0.47 -15.26
C SER A 115 -14.29 -0.57 -15.71
N PRO A 116 -14.55 -1.87 -15.53
CA PRO A 116 -13.68 -2.91 -16.07
C PRO A 116 -13.49 -2.83 -17.60
N ASP A 117 -14.53 -2.41 -18.33
CA ASP A 117 -14.48 -2.26 -19.80
C ASP A 117 -13.57 -1.14 -20.27
N ASP A 118 -13.61 -0.01 -19.56
CA ASP A 118 -12.71 1.11 -19.80
C ASP A 118 -12.21 1.71 -18.47
N PRO A 119 -11.12 1.13 -17.90
CA PRO A 119 -10.53 1.61 -16.65
C PRO A 119 -10.04 3.06 -16.72
N LYS A 120 -9.84 3.62 -17.92
CA LYS A 120 -9.37 5.00 -18.13
C LYS A 120 -10.53 6.00 -18.28
N SER A 121 -11.77 5.52 -18.43
CA SER A 121 -12.96 6.36 -18.53
C SER A 121 -13.51 6.72 -17.14
N PHE A 122 -12.72 7.46 -16.37
CA PHE A 122 -13.11 7.98 -15.05
C PHE A 122 -13.39 9.48 -15.10
N ALA A 123 -14.23 9.97 -14.19
CA ALA A 123 -14.50 11.40 -14.07
C ALA A 123 -13.29 12.17 -13.53
N ALA A 124 -13.15 13.44 -13.96
CA ALA A 124 -12.11 14.33 -13.47
C ALA A 124 -12.18 14.54 -11.95
N MET A 125 -11.03 14.81 -11.31
CA MET A 125 -10.88 14.97 -9.85
C MET A 125 -11.75 16.06 -9.19
N ARG A 126 -12.30 16.98 -10.00
CA ARG A 126 -13.26 18.00 -9.55
C ARG A 126 -14.67 17.47 -9.34
N TYR A 127 -15.00 16.30 -9.88
CA TYR A 127 -16.31 15.68 -9.76
C TYR A 127 -16.30 14.53 -8.76
N THR A 128 -15.26 13.70 -8.78
CA THR A 128 -15.13 12.56 -7.87
C THR A 128 -14.83 13.00 -6.44
N GLU A 129 -15.27 12.19 -5.49
CA GLU A 129 -14.98 12.37 -4.08
C GLU A 129 -14.37 11.11 -3.50
N SER A 130 -13.50 11.27 -2.52
CA SER A 130 -12.70 10.18 -1.99
C SER A 130 -12.55 10.24 -0.46
N ARG A 131 -12.34 9.07 0.11
CA ARG A 131 -11.84 8.84 1.49
C ARG A 131 -10.99 7.56 1.49
N LEU A 132 -10.35 7.24 2.61
CA LEU A 132 -9.61 5.98 2.75
C LEU A 132 -10.56 4.80 2.95
N GLN A 133 -10.24 3.64 2.37
CA GLN A 133 -10.89 2.37 2.71
C GLN A 133 -10.44 1.90 4.10
N LYS A 134 -11.26 1.05 4.74
CA LYS A 134 -10.89 0.45 6.03
C LYS A 134 -9.58 -0.35 5.95
N TYR A 135 -9.29 -0.97 4.81
CA TYR A 135 -8.05 -1.69 4.57
C TYR A 135 -6.79 -0.81 4.75
N ALA A 136 -6.87 0.49 4.42
CA ALA A 136 -5.75 1.43 4.59
C ALA A 136 -5.33 1.63 6.06
N GLU A 137 -6.19 1.31 7.03
CA GLU A 137 -5.82 1.32 8.46
C GLU A 137 -4.67 0.36 8.77
N LEU A 138 -4.51 -0.72 7.99
CA LEU A 138 -3.38 -1.65 8.12
C LEU A 138 -2.04 -1.00 7.79
N LEU A 139 -2.03 0.13 7.08
CA LEU A 139 -0.83 0.90 6.77
C LEU A 139 -0.66 2.12 7.69
N LEU A 140 -1.74 2.68 8.25
CA LEU A 140 -1.72 3.98 8.93
C LEU A 140 -1.87 3.91 10.46
N SER A 141 -2.50 2.85 11.00
CA SER A 141 -2.91 2.81 12.42
C SER A 141 -1.76 2.96 13.42
N GLU A 142 -0.55 2.61 13.02
CA GLU A 142 0.65 2.64 13.88
C GLU A 142 1.58 3.83 13.58
N LEU A 143 1.26 4.69 12.60
CA LEU A 143 2.17 5.72 12.07
C LEU A 143 2.67 6.71 13.14
N GLY A 144 1.77 7.17 14.01
CA GLY A 144 2.08 8.10 15.10
C GLY A 144 2.73 7.47 16.33
N GLN A 145 3.19 6.21 16.24
CA GLN A 145 3.71 5.44 17.37
C GLN A 145 5.22 5.16 17.26
N GLY A 146 5.97 6.07 16.62
CA GLY A 146 7.43 5.98 16.49
C GLY A 146 7.93 4.84 15.60
N THR A 147 7.07 4.29 14.74
CA THR A 147 7.33 3.04 14.00
C THR A 147 8.10 3.20 12.70
N VAL A 148 8.19 4.42 12.17
CA VAL A 148 8.84 4.69 10.87
C VAL A 148 9.79 5.87 10.97
N GLU A 149 10.70 5.96 10.01
CA GLU A 149 11.55 7.13 9.83
C GLU A 149 10.78 8.23 9.10
N TRP A 150 11.10 9.46 9.47
CA TRP A 150 10.56 10.67 8.88
C TRP A 150 11.70 11.39 8.16
N LYS A 151 11.39 11.95 6.99
CA LYS A 151 12.34 12.74 6.22
C LYS A 151 11.69 14.08 5.84
N PRO A 152 12.48 15.14 5.66
CA PRO A 152 11.95 16.38 5.12
C PRO A 152 11.33 16.15 3.74
N ASN A 153 10.25 16.87 3.46
CA ASN A 153 9.64 16.94 2.12
C ASN A 153 10.56 17.71 1.15
N PHE A 154 10.10 17.91 -0.09
CA PHE A 154 10.94 18.45 -1.17
C PHE A 154 11.39 19.91 -0.95
N ASP A 155 10.68 20.71 -0.15
CA ASP A 155 11.04 22.09 0.18
C ASP A 155 11.52 22.28 1.65
N GLY A 156 11.54 21.20 2.43
CA GLY A 156 12.01 21.19 3.82
C GLY A 156 11.06 21.83 4.83
N THR A 157 9.83 22.19 4.45
CA THR A 157 8.87 22.84 5.35
C THR A 157 8.05 21.87 6.19
N LEU A 158 7.96 20.60 5.77
CA LEU A 158 7.19 19.54 6.41
C LEU A 158 7.99 18.25 6.42
N ASP A 159 7.63 17.33 7.33
CA ASP A 159 8.12 15.96 7.28
C ASP A 159 7.15 15.03 6.54
N GLU A 160 7.69 14.03 5.85
CA GLU A 160 6.96 12.92 5.26
C GLU A 160 7.52 11.58 5.75
N PRO A 161 6.67 10.54 5.92
CA PRO A 161 7.13 9.24 6.33
C PRO A 161 7.89 8.55 5.18
N ALA A 162 9.08 8.02 5.47
CA ALA A 162 9.87 7.27 4.50
C ALA A 162 9.16 5.98 4.05
N MET A 163 8.41 5.35 4.95
CA MET A 163 7.58 4.16 4.75
C MET A 163 6.32 4.23 5.62
N LEU A 164 5.33 3.38 5.34
CA LEU A 164 4.19 3.18 6.25
C LEU A 164 4.35 1.90 7.09
N PRO A 165 3.94 1.88 8.37
CA PRO A 165 4.05 0.72 9.25
C PRO A 165 3.00 -0.36 8.92
N ALA A 166 3.20 -1.04 7.80
CA ALA A 166 2.28 -2.05 7.32
C ALA A 166 2.14 -3.21 8.32
N ARG A 167 0.90 -3.59 8.60
CA ARG A 167 0.54 -4.73 9.48
C ARG A 167 0.45 -6.05 8.73
N VAL A 168 0.40 -6.00 7.40
CA VAL A 168 0.37 -7.14 6.47
C VAL A 168 1.25 -6.84 5.24
N PRO A 169 1.79 -7.84 4.53
CA PRO A 169 2.68 -7.66 3.38
C PRO A 169 1.93 -7.17 2.13
N ASN A 170 1.54 -5.90 2.12
CA ASN A 170 0.73 -5.30 1.07
C ASN A 170 1.38 -5.39 -0.33
N VAL A 171 2.71 -5.52 -0.41
CA VAL A 171 3.45 -5.75 -1.66
C VAL A 171 2.99 -7.00 -2.40
N LEU A 172 2.59 -8.06 -1.69
CA LEU A 172 2.01 -9.27 -2.29
C LEU A 172 0.49 -9.17 -2.43
N LEU A 173 -0.18 -8.52 -1.46
CA LEU A 173 -1.65 -8.47 -1.43
C LEU A 173 -2.24 -7.68 -2.59
N ASN A 174 -1.72 -6.48 -2.84
CA ASN A 174 -2.16 -5.66 -3.97
C ASN A 174 -1.24 -5.79 -5.19
N GLY A 175 -0.03 -6.28 -5.00
CA GLY A 175 0.96 -6.34 -6.06
C GLY A 175 1.41 -4.95 -6.52
N GLY A 176 1.95 -4.90 -7.73
CA GLY A 176 2.39 -3.65 -8.34
C GLY A 176 3.06 -3.90 -9.68
N SER A 177 2.76 -3.06 -10.66
CA SER A 177 3.44 -3.06 -11.95
C SER A 177 4.16 -1.73 -12.18
N GLY A 178 5.32 -1.77 -12.82
CA GLY A 178 6.12 -0.57 -13.06
C GLY A 178 7.30 -0.83 -13.97
N ILE A 179 7.65 0.17 -14.77
CA ILE A 179 8.79 0.12 -15.68
C ILE A 179 9.75 1.22 -15.29
N ALA A 180 10.99 0.85 -15.02
CA ALA A 180 12.09 1.75 -14.71
C ALA A 180 13.13 1.73 -15.83
N VAL A 181 14.23 2.47 -15.66
CA VAL A 181 15.35 2.41 -16.59
C VAL A 181 16.09 1.08 -16.41
N GLY A 182 16.03 0.21 -17.42
CA GLY A 182 16.74 -1.07 -17.44
C GLY A 182 16.12 -2.20 -16.60
N MET A 183 14.98 -1.97 -15.94
CA MET A 183 14.29 -2.98 -15.14
C MET A 183 12.78 -2.71 -15.06
N ALA A 184 12.02 -3.72 -14.66
CA ALA A 184 10.58 -3.63 -14.43
C ALA A 184 10.19 -4.41 -13.18
N THR A 185 8.95 -4.23 -12.72
CA THR A 185 8.29 -5.02 -11.69
C THR A 185 6.89 -5.36 -12.16
N ASP A 186 6.46 -6.60 -11.90
CA ASP A 186 5.11 -7.08 -12.19
C ASP A 186 4.76 -8.11 -11.11
N ILE A 187 4.27 -7.62 -9.98
CA ILE A 187 3.86 -8.44 -8.84
C ILE A 187 2.35 -8.58 -8.92
N PRO A 188 1.80 -9.80 -9.07
CA PRO A 188 0.37 -10.02 -9.07
C PRO A 188 -0.17 -9.98 -7.63
N PRO A 189 -1.46 -9.66 -7.44
CA PRO A 189 -2.10 -9.68 -6.13
C PRO A 189 -2.25 -11.12 -5.60
N HIS A 190 -2.36 -11.26 -4.28
CA HIS A 190 -2.50 -12.53 -3.58
C HIS A 190 -3.55 -12.41 -2.47
N ASN A 191 -4.08 -13.56 -2.05
CA ASN A 191 -5.09 -13.59 -1.00
C ASN A 191 -4.50 -13.25 0.37
N LEU A 192 -5.16 -12.34 1.09
CA LEU A 192 -4.76 -11.88 2.43
C LEU A 192 -4.63 -13.02 3.43
N ARG A 193 -5.61 -13.93 3.48
CA ARG A 193 -5.61 -15.01 4.49
C ARG A 193 -4.50 -16.01 4.19
N GLU A 194 -4.29 -16.36 2.93
CA GLU A 194 -3.24 -17.27 2.49
C GLU A 194 -1.85 -16.71 2.81
N VAL A 195 -1.60 -15.44 2.45
CA VAL A 195 -0.30 -14.79 2.70
C VAL A 195 -0.03 -14.62 4.20
N VAL A 196 -1.03 -14.20 4.98
CA VAL A 196 -0.89 -14.09 6.45
C VAL A 196 -0.63 -15.46 7.07
N SER A 197 -1.30 -16.51 6.60
CA SER A 197 -1.05 -17.88 7.06
C SER A 197 0.39 -18.32 6.77
N ALA A 198 0.93 -17.99 5.59
CA ALA A 198 2.33 -18.27 5.26
C ALA A 198 3.33 -17.45 6.10
N CYS A 199 3.01 -16.19 6.44
CA CYS A 199 3.81 -15.41 7.38
C CYS A 199 3.84 -16.06 8.78
N ILE A 200 2.70 -16.52 9.28
CA ILE A 200 2.61 -17.22 10.58
C ILE A 200 3.43 -18.51 10.52
N ARG A 201 3.31 -19.29 9.43
CA ARG A 201 4.11 -20.49 9.21
C ARG A 201 5.61 -20.22 9.30
N LEU A 202 6.12 -19.13 8.72
CA LEU A 202 7.54 -18.75 8.82
C LEU A 202 7.96 -18.27 10.20
N LEU A 203 7.04 -17.70 10.99
CA LEU A 203 7.33 -17.33 12.38
C LEU A 203 7.44 -18.57 13.26
N ASP A 204 6.55 -19.54 13.09
CA ASP A 204 6.54 -20.79 13.84
C ASP A 204 7.69 -21.72 13.39
N GLU A 205 7.95 -21.77 12.08
CA GLU A 205 8.99 -22.60 11.46
C GLU A 205 9.86 -21.79 10.47
N PRO A 206 10.89 -21.08 10.95
CA PRO A 206 11.74 -20.21 10.11
C PRO A 206 12.52 -20.93 9.00
N LYS A 207 12.63 -22.25 9.09
CA LYS A 207 13.30 -23.12 8.11
C LYS A 207 12.35 -23.65 7.03
N ALA A 208 11.05 -23.34 7.10
CA ALA A 208 10.08 -23.74 6.08
C ALA A 208 10.58 -23.34 4.69
N GLY A 209 10.53 -24.31 3.77
CA GLY A 209 10.91 -24.14 2.38
C GLY A 209 9.74 -23.64 1.54
N LEU A 210 9.93 -23.60 0.23
CA LEU A 210 8.90 -23.11 -0.68
C LEU A 210 7.64 -24.00 -0.67
N ASN A 211 7.82 -25.32 -0.60
CA ASN A 211 6.69 -26.25 -0.68
C ASN A 211 5.73 -26.05 0.51
N GLU A 212 6.26 -25.90 1.72
CA GLU A 212 5.48 -25.64 2.93
C GLU A 212 4.77 -24.28 2.87
N LEU A 213 5.36 -23.28 2.21
CA LEU A 213 4.68 -21.99 2.00
C LEU A 213 3.56 -22.09 0.98
N MET A 214 3.72 -22.92 -0.05
CA MET A 214 2.70 -23.15 -1.08
C MET A 214 1.52 -24.00 -0.60
N GLU A 215 1.62 -24.68 0.54
CA GLU A 215 0.46 -25.25 1.23
C GLU A 215 -0.53 -24.16 1.69
N HIS A 216 -0.01 -22.96 1.94
CA HIS A 216 -0.79 -21.79 2.34
C HIS A 216 -1.12 -20.87 1.15
N VAL A 217 -0.12 -20.51 0.35
CA VAL A 217 -0.26 -19.62 -0.82
C VAL A 217 -0.44 -20.46 -2.07
N LYS A 218 -1.69 -20.59 -2.53
CA LYS A 218 -2.02 -21.42 -3.70
C LYS A 218 -1.58 -20.79 -5.01
N GLY A 219 -1.59 -19.47 -5.05
CA GLY A 219 -1.30 -18.70 -6.24
C GLY A 219 -1.71 -17.24 -6.10
N PRO A 220 -1.59 -16.49 -7.20
CA PRO A 220 -2.17 -15.16 -7.31
C PRO A 220 -3.71 -15.17 -7.18
N ASP A 221 -4.27 -14.09 -6.63
CA ASP A 221 -5.70 -13.87 -6.43
C ASP A 221 -6.06 -12.51 -7.04
N PHE A 222 -6.40 -12.52 -8.32
CA PHE A 222 -6.81 -11.31 -9.05
C PHE A 222 -8.23 -10.87 -8.65
N PRO A 223 -8.58 -9.57 -8.79
CA PRO A 223 -9.94 -9.09 -8.54
C PRO A 223 -10.92 -9.47 -9.68
N THR A 224 -10.99 -10.77 -9.99
CA THR A 224 -11.92 -11.37 -10.95
C THR A 224 -12.16 -12.82 -10.56
N GLU A 225 -13.27 -13.39 -11.02
CA GLU A 225 -13.62 -14.80 -10.83
C GLU A 225 -13.03 -15.71 -11.93
N ALA A 226 -12.27 -15.16 -12.87
CA ALA A 226 -11.59 -15.92 -13.92
C ALA A 226 -10.58 -16.93 -13.36
N GLU A 227 -10.44 -18.06 -14.04
CA GLU A 227 -9.58 -19.16 -13.61
C GLU A 227 -8.13 -18.91 -14.01
N ILE A 228 -7.19 -19.18 -13.10
CA ILE A 228 -5.77 -19.30 -13.44
C ILE A 228 -5.53 -20.73 -13.90
N VAL A 229 -5.14 -20.91 -15.16
CA VAL A 229 -4.94 -22.21 -15.81
C VAL A 229 -3.47 -22.62 -15.87
N THR A 230 -2.59 -21.86 -15.23
CA THR A 230 -1.16 -22.19 -15.12
C THR A 230 -0.95 -23.47 -14.30
N PRO A 231 -0.18 -24.46 -14.80
CA PRO A 231 0.17 -25.67 -14.06
C PRO A 231 0.86 -25.37 -12.73
N ALA A 232 0.66 -26.24 -11.73
CA ALA A 232 1.25 -26.08 -10.40
C ALA A 232 2.79 -26.07 -10.41
N GLU A 233 3.42 -26.83 -11.31
CA GLU A 233 4.89 -26.86 -11.46
C GLU A 233 5.45 -25.52 -11.96
N ASP A 234 4.74 -24.86 -12.88
CA ASP A 234 5.09 -23.53 -13.39
C ASP A 234 4.90 -22.46 -12.30
N LEU A 235 3.82 -22.56 -11.52
CA LEU A 235 3.59 -21.70 -10.35
C LEU A 235 4.70 -21.86 -9.31
N ARG A 236 5.13 -23.10 -9.04
CA ARG A 236 6.25 -23.38 -8.13
C ARG A 236 7.53 -22.73 -8.63
N THR A 237 7.86 -22.90 -9.91
CA THR A 237 9.06 -22.31 -10.53
C THR A 237 9.02 -20.78 -10.48
N LEU A 238 7.84 -20.20 -10.68
CA LEU A 238 7.63 -18.75 -10.58
C LEU A 238 7.93 -18.25 -9.17
N TYR A 239 7.45 -18.93 -8.13
CA TYR A 239 7.71 -18.54 -6.75
C TYR A 239 9.15 -18.83 -6.28
N GLU A 240 9.81 -19.84 -6.84
CA GLU A 240 11.21 -20.19 -6.57
C GLU A 240 12.18 -19.16 -7.17
N THR A 241 11.85 -18.60 -8.33
CA THR A 241 12.74 -17.67 -9.05
C THR A 241 12.32 -16.21 -8.92
N GLY A 242 11.08 -15.95 -8.48
CA GLY A 242 10.45 -14.63 -8.49
C GLY A 242 10.11 -14.12 -9.90
N ARG A 243 10.18 -14.96 -10.94
CA ARG A 243 9.91 -14.59 -12.34
C ARG A 243 9.13 -15.66 -13.07
N GLY A 244 8.28 -15.26 -13.99
CA GLY A 244 7.58 -16.22 -14.84
C GLY A 244 6.44 -15.58 -15.61
N SER A 245 5.52 -16.43 -16.04
CA SER A 245 4.26 -16.02 -16.64
C SER A 245 3.11 -16.81 -16.06
N LEU A 246 1.96 -16.15 -15.99
CA LEU A 246 0.68 -16.74 -15.60
C LEU A 246 -0.26 -16.70 -16.79
N LYS A 247 -1.18 -17.64 -16.86
CA LYS A 247 -2.29 -17.63 -17.80
C LYS A 247 -3.60 -17.66 -17.02
N ALA A 248 -4.49 -16.74 -17.34
CA ALA A 248 -5.86 -16.78 -16.85
C ALA A 248 -6.84 -16.88 -18.01
N ARG A 249 -7.95 -17.56 -17.78
CA ARG A 249 -8.96 -17.90 -18.77
C ARG A 249 -10.33 -17.52 -18.25
N ALA A 250 -11.18 -17.02 -19.15
CA ALA A 250 -12.55 -16.67 -18.85
C ALA A 250 -13.35 -17.89 -18.39
N VAL A 251 -14.26 -17.68 -17.45
CA VAL A 251 -15.21 -18.71 -17.01
C VAL A 251 -16.47 -18.61 -17.85
N TYR A 252 -16.96 -19.74 -18.33
CA TYR A 252 -18.18 -19.83 -19.10
C TYR A 252 -19.02 -21.02 -18.67
N ARG A 253 -20.30 -20.98 -19.02
CA ARG A 253 -21.25 -22.09 -18.89
C ARG A 253 -22.10 -22.18 -20.15
N VAL A 254 -22.71 -23.35 -20.38
CA VAL A 254 -23.62 -23.56 -21.50
C VAL A 254 -25.06 -23.52 -20.97
N GLU A 255 -25.87 -22.58 -21.46
CA GLU A 255 -27.28 -22.41 -21.12
C GLU A 255 -28.12 -22.57 -22.38
N ASP A 256 -29.05 -23.54 -22.41
CA ASP A 256 -29.96 -23.78 -23.55
C ASP A 256 -29.27 -23.90 -24.93
N GLY A 257 -27.99 -24.29 -24.95
CA GLY A 257 -27.17 -24.41 -26.16
C GLY A 257 -26.30 -23.18 -26.49
N ASP A 258 -26.49 -22.07 -25.78
CA ASP A 258 -25.68 -20.85 -25.90
C ASP A 258 -24.50 -20.89 -24.92
N VAL A 259 -23.39 -20.29 -25.32
CA VAL A 259 -22.21 -20.15 -24.45
C VAL A 259 -22.28 -18.80 -23.74
N VAL A 260 -22.34 -18.84 -22.41
CA VAL A 260 -22.45 -17.66 -21.56
C VAL A 260 -21.17 -17.49 -20.75
N ILE A 261 -20.41 -16.45 -21.05
CA ILE A 261 -19.19 -16.07 -20.32
C ILE A 261 -19.60 -15.22 -19.12
N THR A 262 -19.23 -15.65 -17.92
CA THR A 262 -19.62 -15.05 -16.65
C THR A 262 -18.49 -14.29 -15.96
N ALA A 263 -17.22 -14.59 -16.30
CA ALA A 263 -16.07 -13.89 -15.74
C ALA A 263 -14.95 -13.75 -16.77
N LEU A 264 -14.37 -12.56 -16.87
CA LEU A 264 -13.26 -12.26 -17.77
C LEU A 264 -11.92 -12.22 -17.02
N PRO A 265 -10.79 -12.55 -17.67
CA PRO A 265 -9.47 -12.43 -17.04
C PRO A 265 -9.18 -10.99 -16.57
N TYR A 266 -8.26 -10.85 -15.63
CA TYR A 266 -7.87 -9.56 -15.06
C TYR A 266 -7.43 -8.56 -16.15
N GLN A 267 -7.89 -7.31 -16.06
CA GLN A 267 -7.64 -6.26 -17.06
C GLN A 267 -8.04 -6.65 -18.50
N VAL A 268 -9.10 -7.44 -18.66
CA VAL A 268 -9.75 -7.70 -19.95
C VAL A 268 -11.04 -6.90 -20.01
N SER A 269 -11.26 -6.23 -21.14
CA SER A 269 -12.46 -5.45 -21.43
C SER A 269 -13.45 -6.33 -22.20
N GLY A 270 -14.68 -6.43 -21.73
CA GLY A 270 -15.74 -7.18 -22.40
C GLY A 270 -16.05 -6.59 -23.77
N ALA A 271 -16.13 -5.26 -23.86
CA ALA A 271 -16.28 -4.55 -25.13
C ALA A 271 -15.20 -4.92 -26.17
N LYS A 272 -13.93 -5.03 -25.75
CA LYS A 272 -12.84 -5.45 -26.65
C LYS A 272 -12.92 -6.92 -27.05
N VAL A 273 -13.32 -7.80 -26.13
CA VAL A 273 -13.55 -9.21 -26.45
C VAL A 273 -14.66 -9.34 -27.49
N LEU A 274 -15.76 -8.61 -27.31
CA LEU A 274 -16.87 -8.57 -28.28
C LEU A 274 -16.40 -8.09 -29.66
N GLU A 275 -15.60 -7.02 -29.71
CA GLU A 275 -15.01 -6.49 -30.94
C GLU A 275 -14.11 -7.54 -31.63
N GLN A 276 -13.27 -8.24 -30.87
CA GLN A 276 -12.39 -9.30 -31.38
C GLN A 276 -13.20 -10.46 -32.00
N ILE A 277 -14.24 -10.93 -31.32
CA ILE A 277 -15.09 -12.01 -31.80
C ILE A 277 -15.87 -11.57 -33.04
N ALA A 278 -16.50 -10.39 -33.00
CA ALA A 278 -17.24 -9.83 -34.13
C ALA A 278 -16.34 -9.65 -35.37
N ALA A 279 -15.09 -9.20 -35.20
CA ALA A 279 -14.13 -9.09 -36.29
C ALA A 279 -13.78 -10.46 -36.91
N GLN A 280 -13.72 -11.53 -36.10
CA GLN A 280 -13.53 -12.89 -36.61
C GLN A 280 -14.76 -13.41 -37.36
N MET A 281 -15.98 -13.10 -36.89
CA MET A 281 -17.23 -13.42 -37.58
C MET A 281 -17.31 -12.75 -38.95
N GLN A 282 -17.02 -11.44 -39.03
CA GLN A 282 -17.00 -10.68 -40.29
C GLN A 282 -15.99 -11.23 -41.30
N LYS A 283 -14.81 -11.68 -40.82
CA LYS A 283 -13.79 -12.33 -41.63
C LYS A 283 -14.12 -13.79 -41.99
N LYS A 284 -15.33 -14.28 -41.65
CA LYS A 284 -15.80 -15.65 -41.87
C LYS A 284 -14.91 -16.72 -41.22
N LYS A 285 -14.16 -16.37 -40.16
CA LYS A 285 -13.33 -17.31 -39.40
C LYS A 285 -14.11 -18.08 -38.34
N LEU A 286 -15.28 -17.56 -37.95
CA LEU A 286 -16.20 -18.19 -36.99
C LEU A 286 -17.56 -18.51 -37.65
N PRO A 287 -17.62 -19.42 -38.65
CA PRO A 287 -18.90 -19.75 -39.32
C PRO A 287 -19.90 -20.44 -38.38
N MET A 288 -19.41 -21.00 -37.28
CA MET A 288 -20.18 -21.72 -36.26
C MET A 288 -20.89 -20.82 -35.25
N VAL A 289 -20.58 -19.53 -35.19
CA VAL A 289 -21.26 -18.53 -34.35
C VAL A 289 -22.23 -17.74 -35.23
N VAL A 290 -23.48 -17.59 -34.80
CA VAL A 290 -24.51 -16.84 -35.53
C VAL A 290 -24.72 -15.44 -34.97
N ASP A 291 -24.63 -15.30 -33.65
CA ASP A 291 -24.92 -14.06 -32.95
C ASP A 291 -24.04 -13.92 -31.69
N LEU A 292 -23.85 -12.67 -31.26
CA LEU A 292 -23.00 -12.28 -30.14
C LEU A 292 -23.67 -11.11 -29.41
N ARG A 293 -23.94 -11.28 -28.12
CA ARG A 293 -24.69 -10.32 -27.30
C ARG A 293 -23.94 -9.95 -26.02
N ASP A 294 -24.07 -8.69 -25.62
CA ASP A 294 -23.70 -8.23 -24.29
C ASP A 294 -24.97 -8.08 -23.45
N GLU A 295 -25.14 -8.97 -22.48
CA GLU A 295 -26.26 -8.98 -21.55
C GLU A 295 -25.80 -8.57 -20.14
N SER A 296 -24.69 -7.83 -20.03
CA SER A 296 -24.16 -7.36 -18.76
C SER A 296 -25.06 -6.27 -18.16
N ASP A 297 -25.36 -6.39 -16.86
CA ASP A 297 -26.20 -5.46 -16.12
C ASP A 297 -25.73 -5.29 -14.66
N HIS A 298 -26.56 -4.73 -13.79
CA HIS A 298 -26.20 -4.54 -12.38
C HIS A 298 -26.13 -5.85 -11.58
N GLU A 299 -26.95 -6.84 -11.95
CA GLU A 299 -26.99 -8.15 -11.27
C GLU A 299 -25.92 -9.10 -11.83
N ASN A 300 -25.59 -8.95 -13.11
CA ASN A 300 -24.61 -9.72 -13.86
C ASN A 300 -23.54 -8.77 -14.41
N PRO A 301 -22.50 -8.43 -13.61
CA PRO A 301 -21.48 -7.46 -14.02
C PRO A 301 -20.75 -7.84 -15.31
N THR A 302 -20.75 -9.12 -15.68
CA THR A 302 -20.22 -9.60 -16.96
C THR A 302 -21.06 -10.77 -17.44
N ARG A 303 -21.77 -10.58 -18.54
CA ARG A 303 -22.56 -11.64 -19.21
C ARG A 303 -22.46 -11.47 -20.73
N ILE A 304 -21.49 -12.13 -21.32
CA ILE A 304 -21.31 -12.16 -22.78
C ILE A 304 -21.89 -13.48 -23.32
N VAL A 305 -22.87 -13.39 -24.21
CA VAL A 305 -23.55 -14.54 -24.80
C VAL A 305 -23.10 -14.75 -26.24
N ILE A 306 -22.57 -15.93 -26.51
CA ILE A 306 -22.15 -16.40 -27.83
C ILE A 306 -23.15 -17.45 -28.28
N VAL A 307 -23.86 -17.17 -29.37
CA VAL A 307 -24.93 -18.03 -29.89
C VAL A 307 -24.36 -18.89 -31.01
N PRO A 308 -24.25 -20.22 -30.84
CA PRO A 308 -23.84 -21.10 -31.92
C PRO A 308 -24.93 -21.19 -33.01
N ARG A 309 -24.51 -21.52 -34.23
CA ARG A 309 -25.44 -21.69 -35.37
C ARG A 309 -26.46 -22.82 -35.15
N SER A 310 -26.10 -23.83 -34.37
CA SER A 310 -26.97 -24.95 -34.01
C SER A 310 -26.45 -25.66 -32.77
N ASN A 311 -27.33 -26.37 -32.05
CA ASN A 311 -26.99 -27.20 -30.88
C ASN A 311 -26.05 -28.38 -31.18
N ARG A 312 -25.67 -28.59 -32.45
CA ARG A 312 -24.67 -29.60 -32.87
C ARG A 312 -23.24 -29.08 -32.80
N VAL A 313 -23.05 -27.76 -32.68
CA VAL A 313 -21.71 -27.17 -32.53
C VAL A 313 -21.16 -27.56 -31.17
N ASN A 314 -19.95 -28.12 -31.14
CA ASN A 314 -19.26 -28.43 -29.90
C ASN A 314 -18.80 -27.12 -29.24
N ALA A 315 -19.43 -26.76 -28.11
CA ALA A 315 -19.12 -25.54 -27.36
C ALA A 315 -17.66 -25.52 -26.86
N ASP A 316 -17.12 -26.67 -26.46
CA ASP A 316 -15.75 -26.76 -25.94
C ASP A 316 -14.72 -26.47 -27.04
N GLU A 317 -14.92 -27.01 -28.25
CA GLU A 317 -14.05 -26.73 -29.40
C GLU A 317 -14.11 -25.27 -29.84
N LEU A 318 -15.32 -24.68 -29.84
CA LEU A 318 -15.50 -23.26 -30.10
C LEU A 318 -14.73 -22.42 -29.07
N MET A 319 -14.87 -22.73 -27.78
CA MET A 319 -14.20 -22.00 -26.72
C MET A 319 -12.68 -22.17 -26.76
N LEU A 320 -12.17 -23.36 -27.09
CA LEU A 320 -10.74 -23.58 -27.31
C LEU A 320 -10.17 -22.67 -28.40
N HIS A 321 -10.87 -22.52 -29.53
CA HIS A 321 -10.48 -21.58 -30.58
C HIS A 321 -10.54 -20.12 -30.10
N LEU A 322 -11.58 -19.74 -29.36
CA LEU A 322 -11.73 -18.39 -28.85
C LEU A 322 -10.66 -18.04 -27.81
N PHE A 323 -10.30 -18.95 -26.90
CA PHE A 323 -9.17 -18.77 -25.98
C PHE A 323 -7.86 -18.54 -26.73
N ALA A 324 -7.62 -19.26 -27.82
CA ALA A 324 -6.38 -19.11 -28.59
C ALA A 324 -6.30 -17.80 -29.41
N THR A 325 -7.43 -17.14 -29.67
CA THR A 325 -7.52 -16.05 -30.66
C THR A 325 -8.09 -14.73 -30.13
N THR A 326 -8.51 -14.69 -28.87
CA THR A 326 -9.10 -13.51 -28.21
C THR A 326 -8.53 -13.33 -26.81
N ASP A 327 -8.84 -12.22 -26.16
CA ASP A 327 -8.42 -11.92 -24.79
C ASP A 327 -9.17 -12.77 -23.73
N LEU A 328 -10.02 -13.73 -24.15
CA LEU A 328 -10.64 -14.70 -23.23
C LEU A 328 -9.62 -15.62 -22.56
N GLU A 329 -8.42 -15.80 -23.13
CA GLU A 329 -7.24 -16.26 -22.41
C GLU A 329 -6.15 -15.20 -22.48
N LYS A 330 -5.60 -14.83 -21.33
CA LYS A 330 -4.59 -13.78 -21.23
C LYS A 330 -3.38 -14.25 -20.44
N SER A 331 -2.20 -13.91 -20.95
CA SER A 331 -0.93 -14.15 -20.27
C SER A 331 -0.48 -12.91 -19.50
N TYR A 332 0.00 -13.09 -18.28
CA TYR A 332 0.52 -12.04 -17.41
C TYR A 332 1.99 -12.31 -17.12
N ARG A 333 2.85 -11.30 -17.30
CA ARG A 333 4.24 -11.37 -16.87
C ARG A 333 4.30 -11.25 -15.36
N VAL A 334 5.18 -12.02 -14.73
CA VAL A 334 5.48 -11.92 -13.30
C VAL A 334 6.96 -11.67 -13.09
N ASN A 335 7.26 -10.68 -12.25
CA ASN A 335 8.60 -10.30 -11.85
C ASN A 335 8.58 -9.62 -10.49
N PHE A 336 9.01 -10.34 -9.44
CA PHE A 336 9.04 -9.91 -8.04
C PHE A 336 10.22 -8.98 -7.76
N ASN A 337 10.35 -7.94 -8.58
CA ASN A 337 11.36 -6.91 -8.42
C ASN A 337 10.85 -5.80 -7.52
N MET A 338 11.52 -5.54 -6.41
CA MET A 338 11.11 -4.53 -5.43
C MET A 338 12.32 -3.94 -4.72
N ILE A 339 12.12 -2.82 -4.03
CA ILE A 339 13.16 -2.24 -3.18
C ILE A 339 13.15 -2.99 -1.85
N GLY A 340 14.28 -3.59 -1.49
CA GLY A 340 14.47 -4.28 -0.22
C GLY A 340 14.64 -3.33 0.97
N THR A 341 14.68 -3.87 2.18
CA THR A 341 14.97 -3.11 3.41
C THR A 341 16.37 -2.51 3.43
N ASP A 342 17.26 -2.99 2.56
CA ASP A 342 18.60 -2.44 2.32
C ASP A 342 18.62 -1.25 1.34
N GLY A 343 17.44 -0.84 0.84
CA GLY A 343 17.26 0.26 -0.10
C GLY A 343 17.66 -0.07 -1.55
N LYS A 344 17.92 -1.35 -1.88
CA LYS A 344 18.35 -1.76 -3.23
C LYS A 344 17.25 -2.50 -3.98
N PRO A 345 17.14 -2.30 -5.30
CA PRO A 345 16.23 -3.06 -6.14
C PRO A 345 16.74 -4.49 -6.33
N GLN A 346 15.88 -5.49 -6.07
CA GLN A 346 16.22 -6.89 -6.27
C GLN A 346 14.99 -7.70 -6.65
N VAL A 347 15.18 -8.71 -7.50
CA VAL A 347 14.20 -9.78 -7.70
C VAL A 347 14.32 -10.79 -6.58
N LYS A 348 13.21 -11.06 -5.91
CA LYS A 348 13.15 -11.92 -4.72
C LYS A 348 12.15 -13.06 -4.96
N ASP A 349 12.50 -14.27 -4.52
CA ASP A 349 11.57 -15.41 -4.44
C ASP A 349 10.52 -15.20 -3.33
N LEU A 350 9.45 -16.00 -3.33
CA LEU A 350 8.35 -15.86 -2.36
C LEU A 350 8.84 -15.93 -0.90
N ARG A 351 9.72 -16.87 -0.58
CA ARG A 351 10.23 -17.06 0.78
C ARG A 351 11.05 -15.85 1.22
N THR A 352 11.91 -15.33 0.34
CA THR A 352 12.71 -14.13 0.60
C THR A 352 11.81 -12.91 0.85
N VAL A 353 10.77 -12.70 0.04
CA VAL A 353 9.80 -11.59 0.24
C VAL A 353 9.16 -11.68 1.62
N LEU A 354 8.61 -12.84 1.99
CA LEU A 354 7.93 -13.01 3.28
C LEU A 354 8.90 -12.87 4.46
N SER A 355 10.09 -13.46 4.36
CA SER A 355 11.10 -13.43 5.43
C SER A 355 11.61 -12.02 5.69
N GLU A 356 11.93 -11.27 4.63
CA GLU A 356 12.39 -9.89 4.74
C GLU A 356 11.28 -8.95 5.21
N TRP A 357 10.03 -9.17 4.77
CA TRP A 357 8.89 -8.43 5.32
C TRP A 357 8.66 -8.72 6.81
N LEU A 358 8.86 -9.96 7.27
CA LEU A 358 8.79 -10.31 8.69
C LEU A 358 9.87 -9.61 9.53
N VAL A 359 11.09 -9.44 8.97
CA VAL A 359 12.14 -8.62 9.61
C VAL A 359 11.68 -7.17 9.76
N PHE A 360 11.15 -6.57 8.68
CA PHE A 360 10.57 -5.24 8.71
C PHE A 360 9.45 -5.11 9.75
N ARG A 361 8.52 -6.09 9.80
CA ARG A 361 7.41 -6.07 10.75
C ARG A 361 7.87 -6.23 12.19
N THR A 362 8.86 -7.09 12.44
CA THR A 362 9.46 -7.29 13.76
C THR A 362 10.08 -5.99 14.29
N GLU A 363 10.83 -5.28 13.45
CA GLU A 363 11.42 -3.99 13.83
C GLU A 363 10.35 -2.92 14.06
N THR A 364 9.35 -2.84 13.19
CA THR A 364 8.21 -1.92 13.33
C THR A 364 7.48 -2.13 14.67
N VAL A 365 7.22 -3.39 15.04
CA VAL A 365 6.57 -3.75 16.31
C VAL A 365 7.47 -3.45 17.51
N ARG A 366 8.78 -3.75 17.42
CA ARG A 366 9.75 -3.41 18.46
C ARG A 366 9.75 -1.91 18.75
N ARG A 367 9.84 -1.07 17.71
CA ARG A 367 9.78 0.39 17.83
C ARG A 367 8.48 0.88 18.45
N ARG A 368 7.34 0.29 18.04
CA ARG A 368 6.03 0.59 18.62
C ARG A 368 5.99 0.31 20.13
N LEU A 369 6.53 -0.83 20.54
CA LEU A 369 6.59 -1.24 21.95
C LEU A 369 7.53 -0.33 22.75
N GLN A 370 8.71 0.00 22.21
CA GLN A 370 9.64 0.94 22.83
C GLN A 370 9.03 2.34 22.99
N TYR A 371 8.33 2.83 21.96
CA TYR A 371 7.62 4.11 22.02
C TYR A 371 6.53 4.11 23.11
N ARG A 372 5.74 3.02 23.19
CA ARG A 372 4.72 2.88 24.23
C ARG A 372 5.35 2.77 25.61
N LEU A 373 6.42 1.98 25.76
CA LEU A 373 7.16 1.83 27.00
C LEU A 373 7.69 3.17 27.49
N GLN A 374 8.33 3.96 26.62
CA GLN A 374 8.83 5.29 27.00
C GLN A 374 7.69 6.19 27.51
N LYS A 375 6.54 6.22 26.83
CA LYS A 375 5.37 6.98 27.31
C LYS A 375 4.85 6.50 28.66
N VAL A 376 4.88 5.18 28.91
CA VAL A 376 4.47 4.60 30.19
C VAL A 376 5.45 5.00 31.29
N LEU A 377 6.76 4.88 31.04
CA LEU A 377 7.81 5.30 31.97
C LEU A 377 7.74 6.81 32.27
N ASP A 378 7.60 7.65 31.25
CA ASP A 378 7.43 9.09 31.42
C ASP A 378 6.19 9.41 32.26
N ARG A 379 5.09 8.68 32.05
CA ARG A 379 3.86 8.87 32.82
C ARG A 379 4.01 8.42 34.27
N LEU A 380 4.58 7.24 34.52
CA LEU A 380 4.86 6.74 35.87
C LEU A 380 5.77 7.70 36.63
N HIS A 381 6.80 8.24 35.96
CA HIS A 381 7.71 9.25 36.52
C HIS A 381 6.96 10.50 36.99
N ILE A 382 6.01 10.99 36.20
CA ILE A 382 5.16 12.12 36.62
C ILE A 382 4.23 11.73 37.78
N LEU A 383 3.58 10.56 37.73
CA LEU A 383 2.67 10.10 38.79
C LEU A 383 3.38 9.97 40.14
N GLU A 384 4.63 9.50 40.15
CA GLU A 384 5.47 9.42 41.36
C GLU A 384 5.70 10.82 41.98
N GLY A 385 6.02 11.81 41.15
CA GLY A 385 6.18 13.19 41.60
C GLY A 385 4.87 13.77 42.14
N LEU A 386 3.75 13.50 41.48
CA LEU A 386 2.42 13.91 41.95
C LEU A 386 2.08 13.28 43.31
N LEU A 387 2.28 11.98 43.48
CA LEU A 387 2.03 11.30 44.75
C LEU A 387 2.90 11.86 45.88
N THR A 388 4.16 12.18 45.60
CA THR A 388 5.06 12.86 46.55
C THR A 388 4.50 14.22 46.95
N ALA A 389 3.94 14.98 46.00
CA ALA A 389 3.28 16.25 46.29
C ALA A 389 1.98 16.09 47.09
N PHE A 390 1.16 15.07 46.81
CA PHE A 390 -0.06 14.79 47.59
C PHE A 390 0.24 14.45 49.04
N LEU A 391 1.31 13.69 49.30
CA LEU A 391 1.75 13.35 50.65
C LEU A 391 2.20 14.57 51.46
N ASN A 392 2.66 15.64 50.79
CA ASN A 392 3.24 16.83 51.42
C ASN A 392 2.54 18.13 50.97
N ILE A 393 1.23 18.08 50.74
CA ILE A 393 0.52 19.13 49.99
C ILE A 393 0.60 20.52 50.64
N ASP A 394 0.53 20.59 51.97
CA ASP A 394 0.60 21.86 52.70
C ASP A 394 1.97 22.54 52.51
N GLU A 395 3.05 21.76 52.51
CA GLU A 395 4.42 22.24 52.32
C GLU A 395 4.65 22.66 50.86
N VAL A 396 4.13 21.89 49.90
CA VAL A 396 4.15 22.26 48.47
C VAL A 396 3.42 23.58 48.24
N ILE A 397 2.21 23.76 48.80
CA ILE A 397 1.44 25.01 48.70
C ILE A 397 2.19 26.16 49.37
N HIS A 398 2.83 25.92 50.52
CA HIS A 398 3.62 26.94 51.19
C HIS A 398 4.75 27.44 50.30
N ILE A 399 5.59 26.53 49.78
CA ILE A 399 6.70 26.85 48.87
C ILE A 399 6.22 27.64 47.66
N ILE A 400 5.12 27.23 47.02
CA ILE A 400 4.54 27.92 45.86
C ILE A 400 4.09 29.35 46.20
N ARG A 401 3.65 29.61 47.43
CA ARG A 401 3.16 30.92 47.86
C ARG A 401 4.24 31.84 48.41
N THR A 402 5.34 31.30 48.94
CA THR A 402 6.38 32.08 49.61
C THR A 402 7.60 32.34 48.75
N GLU A 403 7.93 31.43 47.83
CA GLU A 403 9.12 31.53 47.00
C GLU A 403 8.81 32.20 45.65
N ASP A 404 9.61 33.19 45.26
CA ASP A 404 9.48 33.85 43.94
C ASP A 404 9.73 32.87 42.78
N LYS A 405 10.55 31.84 43.02
CA LYS A 405 10.86 30.76 42.09
C LYS A 405 10.68 29.42 42.79
N PRO A 406 9.46 28.86 42.81
CA PRO A 406 9.18 27.65 43.60
C PRO A 406 9.78 26.39 42.98
N LYS A 407 10.02 26.34 41.66
CA LYS A 407 10.49 25.13 40.96
C LYS A 407 11.82 24.57 41.51
N PRO A 408 12.92 25.35 41.62
CA PRO A 408 14.18 24.83 42.18
C PRO A 408 14.05 24.39 43.63
N VAL A 409 13.23 25.07 44.43
CA VAL A 409 13.01 24.76 45.85
C VAL A 409 12.25 23.44 45.99
N LEU A 410 11.21 23.20 45.18
CA LEU A 410 10.49 21.92 45.13
C LEU A 410 11.40 20.76 44.72
N MET A 411 12.27 20.98 43.72
CA MET A 411 13.24 19.99 43.27
C MET A 411 14.22 19.60 44.37
N GLU A 412 14.82 20.58 45.05
CA GLU A 412 15.78 20.33 46.14
C GLU A 412 15.10 19.69 47.35
N ARG A 413 13.92 20.20 47.76
CA ARG A 413 13.24 19.77 48.97
C ARG A 413 12.71 18.34 48.90
N PHE A 414 12.15 17.95 47.76
CA PHE A 414 11.48 16.66 47.56
C PHE A 414 12.25 15.72 46.63
N ALA A 415 13.48 16.06 46.27
CA ALA A 415 14.32 15.31 45.32
C ALA A 415 13.62 15.04 43.97
N LEU A 416 12.84 16.02 43.48
CA LEU A 416 12.07 15.90 42.25
C LEU A 416 12.90 16.30 41.03
N THR A 417 12.62 15.69 39.89
CA THR A 417 13.17 16.16 38.61
C THR A 417 12.50 17.45 38.16
N ASP A 418 13.15 18.13 37.21
CA ASP A 418 12.59 19.34 36.58
C ASP A 418 11.19 19.10 36.00
N THR A 419 10.99 17.96 35.32
CA THR A 419 9.71 17.55 34.73
C THR A 419 8.62 17.24 35.76
N GLN A 420 8.97 16.61 36.90
CA GLN A 420 8.04 16.36 37.99
C GLN A 420 7.62 17.66 38.67
N ALA A 421 8.58 18.54 38.97
CA ALA A 421 8.30 19.84 39.58
C ALA A 421 7.40 20.69 38.69
N GLU A 422 7.63 20.72 37.37
CA GLU A 422 6.74 21.39 36.41
C GLU A 422 5.32 20.83 36.45
N ALA A 423 5.18 19.50 36.46
CA ALA A 423 3.87 18.84 36.51
C ALA A 423 3.09 19.15 37.81
N ILE A 424 3.79 19.35 38.93
CA ILE A 424 3.19 19.76 40.21
C ILE A 424 2.73 21.21 40.13
N LEU A 425 3.51 22.10 39.52
CA LEU A 425 3.14 23.52 39.35
C LEU A 425 1.93 23.70 38.43
N GLU A 426 1.78 22.85 37.43
CA GLU A 426 0.63 22.80 36.51
C GLU A 426 -0.62 22.14 37.14
N LEU A 427 -0.53 21.66 38.39
CA LEU A 427 -1.63 20.97 39.04
C LEU A 427 -2.75 21.94 39.43
N LYS A 428 -3.95 21.69 38.90
CA LYS A 428 -5.14 22.49 39.21
C LYS A 428 -5.64 22.18 40.61
N LEU A 429 -6.08 23.20 41.36
CA LEU A 429 -6.63 23.04 42.73
C LEU A 429 -7.72 21.96 42.85
N ARG A 430 -8.55 21.78 41.82
CA ARG A 430 -9.59 20.73 41.79
C ARG A 430 -9.02 19.30 41.86
N HIS A 431 -7.77 19.12 41.45
CA HIS A 431 -7.09 17.83 41.49
C HIS A 431 -6.55 17.50 42.88
N LEU A 432 -6.61 18.41 43.86
CA LEU A 432 -6.16 18.18 45.24
C LEU A 432 -7.15 17.35 46.09
N ALA A 433 -8.27 16.92 45.51
CA ALA A 433 -9.25 16.10 46.21
C ALA A 433 -8.73 14.65 46.39
N LYS A 434 -9.08 14.02 47.53
CA LYS A 434 -8.73 12.62 47.83
C LYS A 434 -9.16 11.61 46.75
N LEU A 435 -10.23 11.92 46.01
CA LEU A 435 -10.71 11.11 44.90
C LEU A 435 -9.71 11.07 43.73
N GLU A 436 -8.94 12.13 43.53
CA GLU A 436 -7.93 12.24 42.47
C GLU A 436 -6.62 11.54 42.87
N GLU A 437 -6.26 11.53 44.16
CA GLU A 437 -5.17 10.68 44.66
C GLU A 437 -5.45 9.19 44.38
N MET A 438 -6.68 8.73 44.66
CA MET A 438 -7.09 7.35 44.36
C MET A 438 -7.03 7.03 42.86
N LYS A 439 -7.41 7.98 41.99
CA LYS A 439 -7.29 7.82 40.54
C LYS A 439 -5.83 7.73 40.10
N ILE A 440 -4.95 8.55 40.68
CA ILE A 440 -3.51 8.55 40.36
C ILE A 440 -2.88 7.22 40.78
N ARG A 441 -3.22 6.69 41.95
CA ARG A 441 -2.77 5.36 42.39
C ARG A 441 -3.30 4.26 41.47
N GLY A 442 -4.59 4.30 41.13
CA GLY A 442 -5.17 3.35 40.17
C GLY A 442 -4.52 3.41 38.79
N GLU A 443 -4.24 4.62 38.28
CA GLU A 443 -3.52 4.80 37.01
C GLU A 443 -2.08 4.26 37.11
N GLN A 444 -1.39 4.44 38.25
CA GLN A 444 -0.07 3.89 38.48
C GLN A 444 -0.10 2.35 38.48
N ASP A 445 -1.07 1.75 39.16
CA ASP A 445 -1.26 0.29 39.23
C ASP A 445 -1.61 -0.32 37.87
N GLU A 446 -2.34 0.40 37.01
CA GLU A 446 -2.63 -0.04 35.63
C GLU A 446 -1.41 0.07 34.69
N LEU A 447 -0.45 0.94 35.01
CA LEU A 447 0.72 1.22 34.18
C LEU A 447 1.98 0.43 34.62
N ALA A 448 2.04 -0.01 35.88
CA ALA A 448 3.10 -0.85 36.44
C ALA A 448 2.94 -2.32 36.05
#